data_AF-A0A7X8HAD0-F1
#
_entry.id   AF-A0A7X8HAD0-F1
#
_cell.length_a   1.000
_cell.length_b   1.000
_cell.length_c   1.000
_cell.angle_alpha   90.00
_cell.angle_beta   90.00
_cell.angle_gamma   90.00
#
_symmetry.space_group_name_H-M   'P 1'
#
loop_
_entity.id
_entity.type
_entity.pdbx_description
1 polymer ?
#
loop_
_entity_poly.entity_id
_entity_poly.type
_entity_poly.pdbx_seq_one_letter_code
_entity_poly.pdbx_strand_id
1 'polypeptide(L)'
;NHAIAVLGARNNLGFSSPVESDCTCLNHMIKDVLDSGADIHFMRDLTRGGLASVLHELSGMTGYGMDINEKSVPVDEPVKGLCEVLGFDPLYLANEGKIVIVADENDSPKIINILQSHLSGKNASVIGKINGKGNGRIIIVTSGRGRRILDLPSGIQLPRIC
;
A
#
# COMPACT_ATOMS: atom_id res chain seq x y z
N ASN A 1 -8.21 2.43 1.51
CA ASN A 1 -9.63 2.51 1.96
C ASN A 1 -10.52 3.16 0.93
N HIS A 2 -10.04 4.23 0.28
CA HIS A 2 -10.76 5.01 -0.72
C HIS A 2 -11.61 4.19 -1.69
N ALA A 3 -11.04 3.16 -2.34
CA ALA A 3 -11.78 2.40 -3.34
C ALA A 3 -13.06 1.72 -2.80
N ILE A 4 -13.01 1.18 -1.58
CA ILE A 4 -14.16 0.56 -0.93
C ILE A 4 -15.19 1.62 -0.51
N ALA A 5 -14.73 2.78 -0.02
CA ALA A 5 -15.62 3.88 0.34
C ALA A 5 -16.40 4.40 -0.88
N VAL A 6 -15.71 4.60 -2.02
CA VAL A 6 -16.34 5.02 -3.28
C VAL A 6 -17.30 3.95 -3.80
N LEU A 7 -16.94 2.66 -3.70
CA LEU A 7 -17.84 1.56 -4.06
C LEU A 7 -19.11 1.55 -3.21
N GLY A 8 -18.98 1.72 -1.89
CA GLY A 8 -20.12 1.81 -0.98
C GLY A 8 -21.02 3.01 -1.31
N ALA A 9 -20.42 4.19 -1.52
CA ALA A 9 -21.15 5.41 -1.85
C ALA A 9 -21.92 5.33 -3.19
N ARG A 10 -21.47 4.49 -4.13
CA ARG A 10 -22.16 4.27 -5.41
C ARG A 10 -23.49 3.52 -5.27
N ASN A 11 -23.82 2.93 -4.11
CA ASN A 11 -25.09 2.28 -3.79
C ASN A 11 -25.60 1.21 -4.78
N ASN A 12 -24.83 0.83 -5.79
CA ASN A 12 -25.24 -0.12 -6.83
C ASN A 12 -25.05 -1.59 -6.43
N LEU A 13 -24.44 -1.84 -5.26
CA LEU A 13 -24.10 -3.19 -4.79
C LEU A 13 -24.96 -3.66 -3.61
N GLY A 14 -25.96 -2.87 -3.20
CA GLY A 14 -26.94 -3.28 -2.20
C GLY A 14 -26.42 -3.44 -0.77
N PHE A 15 -25.22 -2.93 -0.46
CA PHE A 15 -24.65 -2.93 0.90
C PHE A 15 -24.31 -1.52 1.37
N SER A 16 -24.47 -1.27 2.66
CA SER A 16 -23.93 -0.08 3.33
C SER A 16 -22.49 -0.37 3.74
N SER A 17 -21.54 0.47 3.32
CA SER A 17 -20.15 0.36 3.76
C SER A 17 -19.91 1.28 4.97
N PRO A 18 -19.40 0.78 6.10
CA PRO A 18 -18.91 1.64 7.19
C PRO A 18 -17.53 2.23 6.88
N VAL A 19 -16.95 1.95 5.70
CA VAL A 19 -15.60 2.38 5.34
C VAL A 19 -15.62 3.82 4.85
N GLU A 20 -14.88 4.67 5.53
CA GLU A 20 -14.59 6.02 5.08
C GLU A 20 -13.36 6.05 4.15
N SER A 21 -13.32 7.03 3.26
CA SER A 21 -12.16 7.25 2.39
C SER A 21 -10.97 7.71 3.23
N ASP A 22 -9.78 7.18 2.93
CA ASP A 22 -8.52 7.63 3.53
C ASP A 22 -7.96 8.89 2.86
N CYS A 23 -8.82 9.72 2.26
CA CYS A 23 -8.36 10.91 1.53
C CYS A 23 -7.83 11.95 2.52
N THR A 24 -6.53 12.23 2.48
CA THR A 24 -5.91 13.20 3.37
C THR A 24 -4.58 13.73 2.83
N CYS A 25 -4.21 14.94 3.24
CA CYS A 25 -2.92 15.52 2.89
C CYS A 25 -1.80 14.84 3.68
N LEU A 26 -0.77 14.36 2.98
CA LEU A 26 0.39 13.70 3.59
C LEU A 26 1.62 14.60 3.65
N ASN A 27 1.54 15.83 3.16
CA ASN A 27 2.66 16.76 3.01
C ASN A 27 3.43 17.00 4.32
N HIS A 28 2.75 17.17 5.45
CA HIS A 28 3.40 17.39 6.74
C HIS A 28 4.13 16.15 7.25
N MET A 29 3.47 14.99 7.18
CA MET A 29 4.07 13.71 7.54
C MET A 29 5.29 13.40 6.66
N ILE A 30 5.20 13.62 5.35
CA ILE A 30 6.31 13.44 4.40
C ILE A 30 7.45 14.41 4.74
N LYS A 31 7.14 15.67 5.01
CA LYS A 31 8.15 16.68 5.38
C LYS A 31 8.95 16.26 6.61
N ASP A 32 8.29 15.78 7.66
CA ASP A 32 8.96 15.34 8.88
C ASP A 32 9.88 14.14 8.64
N VAL A 33 9.48 13.21 7.76
CA VAL A 33 10.33 12.07 7.35
C VAL A 33 11.55 12.59 6.59
N LEU A 34 11.39 13.50 5.63
CA LEU A 34 12.49 14.08 4.84
C LEU A 34 13.46 14.89 5.71
N ASP A 35 12.96 15.69 6.65
CA ASP A 35 13.77 16.51 7.55
C ASP A 35 14.51 15.69 8.60
N SER A 36 14.13 14.43 8.80
CA SER A 36 14.76 13.57 9.79
C SER A 36 16.21 13.22 9.44
N GLY A 37 16.60 13.33 8.17
CA GLY A 37 17.90 12.89 7.66
C GLY A 37 18.02 11.37 7.52
N ALA A 38 16.90 10.65 7.41
CA ALA A 38 16.88 9.26 7.01
C ALA A 38 17.26 9.11 5.53
N ASP A 39 17.96 8.02 5.18
CA ASP A 39 18.35 7.72 3.80
C ASP A 39 17.19 7.11 3.01
N ILE A 40 16.38 7.97 2.39
CA ILE A 40 15.19 7.60 1.62
C ILE A 40 15.56 7.46 0.15
N HIS A 41 15.25 6.31 -0.45
CA HIS A 41 15.58 5.99 -1.84
C HIS A 41 14.39 6.14 -2.78
N PHE A 42 13.17 5.96 -2.28
CA PHE A 42 11.94 6.05 -3.07
C PHE A 42 10.73 6.39 -2.19
N MET A 43 9.80 7.16 -2.73
CA MET A 43 8.51 7.43 -2.12
C MET A 43 7.45 7.60 -3.20
N ARG A 44 6.26 7.00 -3.00
CA ARG A 44 5.13 7.18 -3.92
C ARG A 44 3.79 6.95 -3.21
N ASP A 45 2.79 7.69 -3.65
CA ASP A 45 1.40 7.54 -3.20
C ASP A 45 0.74 6.29 -3.80
N LEU A 46 -0.24 5.73 -3.09
CA LEU A 46 -0.89 4.47 -3.45
C LEU A 46 -2.24 4.69 -4.15
N THR A 47 -2.28 5.60 -5.14
CA THR A 47 -3.49 5.98 -5.88
C THR A 47 -3.93 4.87 -6.84
N ARG A 48 -3.98 5.11 -8.15
CA ARG A 48 -4.56 4.14 -9.09
C ARG A 48 -3.73 2.84 -9.11
N GLY A 49 -4.42 1.72 -8.89
CA GLY A 49 -3.81 0.39 -8.90
C GLY A 49 -3.06 0.03 -7.61
N GLY A 50 -3.16 0.88 -6.58
CA GLY A 50 -2.78 0.59 -5.21
C GLY A 50 -1.29 0.29 -5.01
N LEU A 51 -1.00 -0.43 -3.93
CA LEU A 51 0.35 -0.88 -3.60
C LEU A 51 0.97 -1.72 -4.71
N ALA A 52 0.20 -2.63 -5.31
CA ALA A 52 0.69 -3.55 -6.31
C ALA A 52 1.27 -2.83 -7.53
N SER A 53 0.61 -1.78 -8.02
CA SER A 53 1.11 -1.01 -9.16
C SER A 53 2.40 -0.27 -8.82
N VAL A 54 2.47 0.35 -7.64
CA VAL A 54 3.67 1.08 -7.21
C VAL A 54 4.88 0.14 -7.05
N LEU A 55 4.68 -1.05 -6.49
CA LEU A 55 5.76 -2.04 -6.38
C LEU A 55 6.23 -2.52 -7.75
N HIS A 56 5.31 -2.73 -8.70
CA HIS A 56 5.66 -3.08 -10.09
C HIS A 56 6.37 -1.95 -10.82
N GLU A 57 5.96 -0.70 -10.64
CA GLU A 57 6.66 0.46 -11.19
C GLU A 57 8.10 0.53 -10.64
N LEU A 58 8.27 0.39 -9.33
CA LEU A 58 9.58 0.38 -8.70
C LEU A 58 10.44 -0.79 -9.20
N SER A 59 9.87 -1.98 -9.31
CA SER A 59 10.56 -3.15 -9.87
C SER A 59 10.98 -2.90 -11.33
N GLY A 60 10.07 -2.39 -12.16
CA GLY A 60 10.32 -2.10 -13.57
C GLY A 60 11.38 -1.00 -13.78
N MET A 61 11.39 0.03 -12.92
CA MET A 61 12.37 1.11 -12.97
C MET A 61 13.77 0.68 -12.56
N THR A 62 13.89 -0.27 -11.62
CA THR A 62 15.16 -0.56 -10.94
C THR A 62 15.73 -1.95 -11.24
N GLY A 63 14.89 -2.89 -11.67
CA GLY A 63 15.22 -4.31 -11.85
C GLY A 63 15.37 -5.11 -10.55
N TYR A 64 15.04 -4.53 -9.40
CA TYR A 64 15.12 -5.21 -8.10
C TYR A 64 13.85 -6.03 -7.83
N GLY A 65 14.03 -7.19 -7.21
CA GLY A 65 12.91 -7.97 -6.66
C GLY A 65 12.52 -7.48 -5.28
N MET A 66 11.39 -7.96 -4.75
CA MET A 66 10.89 -7.58 -3.43
C MET A 66 10.21 -8.78 -2.77
N ASP A 67 10.42 -8.97 -1.46
CA ASP A 67 9.61 -9.86 -0.63
C ASP A 67 8.72 -9.01 0.27
N ILE A 68 7.40 -9.15 0.13
CA ILE A 68 6.38 -8.45 0.91
C ILE A 68 5.71 -9.45 1.84
N ASN A 69 5.65 -9.15 3.12
CA ASN A 69 4.90 -9.91 4.11
C ASN A 69 3.45 -9.43 4.13
N GLU A 70 2.53 -10.25 3.64
CA GLU A 70 1.10 -9.94 3.58
C GLU A 70 0.52 -9.56 4.94
N LYS A 71 0.96 -10.24 6.01
CA LYS A 71 0.51 -9.96 7.39
C LYS A 71 0.94 -8.58 7.90
N SER A 72 2.03 -8.05 7.36
CA SER A 72 2.52 -6.74 7.76
C SER A 72 1.80 -5.60 7.05
N VAL A 73 1.12 -5.85 5.92
CA VAL A 73 0.41 -4.80 5.17
C VAL A 73 -0.84 -4.37 5.97
N PRO A 74 -0.92 -3.11 6.42
CA PRO A 74 -2.06 -2.64 7.20
C PRO A 74 -3.30 -2.55 6.31
N VAL A 75 -4.33 -3.32 6.65
CA VAL A 75 -5.65 -3.26 6.02
C VAL A 75 -6.69 -3.29 7.13
N ASP A 76 -7.62 -2.34 7.12
CA ASP A 76 -8.67 -2.26 8.14
C ASP A 76 -9.65 -3.44 8.00
N GLU A 77 -10.13 -3.98 9.12
CA GLU A 77 -11.02 -5.15 9.13
C GLU A 77 -12.28 -4.99 8.26
N PRO A 78 -12.99 -3.85 8.25
CA PRO A 78 -14.13 -3.67 7.34
C PRO A 78 -13.73 -3.69 5.85
N VAL A 79 -12.51 -3.24 5.52
CA VAL A 79 -11.98 -3.32 4.15
C VAL A 79 -11.67 -4.77 3.79
N LYS A 80 -11.01 -5.53 4.68
CA LYS A 80 -10.74 -6.96 4.46
C LYS A 80 -12.02 -7.75 4.20
N GLY A 81 -13.02 -7.61 5.07
CA GLY A 81 -14.28 -8.33 4.94
C GLY A 81 -15.01 -8.01 3.63
N LEU A 82 -15.02 -6.74 3.21
CA LEU A 82 -15.62 -6.35 1.92
C LEU A 82 -14.80 -6.85 0.72
N CYS A 83 -13.47 -6.83 0.79
CA CYS A 83 -12.61 -7.42 -0.23
C CYS A 83 -12.87 -8.92 -0.41
N GLU A 84 -13.02 -9.66 0.70
CA GLU A 84 -13.33 -11.09 0.67
C GLU A 84 -14.68 -11.37 -0.01
N VAL A 85 -15.73 -10.61 0.34
CA VAL A 85 -17.06 -10.77 -0.24
C VAL A 85 -17.09 -10.40 -1.73
N LEU A 86 -16.37 -9.35 -2.12
CA LEU A 86 -16.38 -8.82 -3.48
C LEU A 86 -15.35 -9.46 -4.40
N GLY A 87 -14.46 -10.31 -3.86
CA GLY A 87 -13.37 -10.94 -4.61
C GLY A 87 -12.25 -9.99 -5.01
N PHE A 88 -12.05 -8.91 -4.26
CA PHE A 88 -10.94 -7.98 -4.48
C PHE A 88 -9.72 -8.36 -3.65
N ASP A 89 -8.53 -8.15 -4.21
CA ASP A 89 -7.28 -8.14 -3.45
C ASP A 89 -6.98 -6.68 -3.03
N PRO A 90 -6.87 -6.39 -1.71
CA PRO A 90 -6.69 -5.03 -1.21
C PRO A 90 -5.40 -4.37 -1.70
N LEU A 91 -4.39 -5.14 -2.13
CA LEU A 91 -3.12 -4.59 -2.62
C LEU A 91 -3.29 -3.78 -3.92
N TYR A 92 -4.36 -4.02 -4.67
CA TYR A 92 -4.63 -3.34 -5.94
C TYR A 92 -5.61 -2.17 -5.82
N LEU A 93 -6.23 -2.02 -4.65
CA LEU A 93 -7.23 -0.98 -4.41
C LEU A 93 -6.57 0.39 -4.25
N ALA A 94 -7.20 1.40 -4.84
CA ALA A 94 -6.75 2.78 -4.74
C ALA A 94 -6.91 3.36 -3.34
N ASN A 95 -5.98 4.25 -2.98
CA ASN A 95 -5.93 5.01 -1.73
C ASN A 95 -5.60 6.46 -2.04
N GLU A 96 -6.15 7.40 -1.24
CA GLU A 96 -5.95 8.86 -1.44
C GLU A 96 -5.26 9.53 -0.24
N GLY A 97 -4.56 8.74 0.55
CA GLY A 97 -3.83 9.21 1.74
C GLY A 97 -2.92 8.14 2.31
N LYS A 98 -2.29 7.37 1.42
CA LYS A 98 -1.31 6.35 1.78
C LYS A 98 -0.08 6.50 0.89
N ILE A 99 1.09 6.22 1.46
CA ILE A 99 2.37 6.25 0.78
C ILE A 99 3.13 4.96 1.05
N VAL A 100 3.98 4.58 0.10
CA VAL A 100 5.08 3.65 0.32
C VAL A 100 6.38 4.42 0.35
N ILE A 101 7.29 4.00 1.23
CA ILE A 101 8.64 4.55 1.38
C ILE A 101 9.62 3.39 1.29
N VAL A 102 10.70 3.57 0.53
CA VAL A 102 11.87 2.69 0.53
C VAL A 102 13.04 3.51 1.04
N ALA A 103 13.76 2.96 2.01
CA ALA A 103 14.87 3.61 2.69
C ALA A 103 15.89 2.56 3.14
N ASP A 104 17.03 3.02 3.66
CA ASP A 104 18.00 2.16 4.32
C ASP A 104 17.35 1.40 5.49
N GLU A 105 17.73 0.13 5.67
CA GLU A 105 17.15 -0.74 6.69
C GLU A 105 17.39 -0.21 8.12
N ASN A 106 18.51 0.49 8.35
CA ASN A 106 18.86 1.04 9.64
C ASN A 106 18.00 2.26 10.01
N ASP A 107 17.43 2.94 9.02
CA ASP A 107 16.54 4.09 9.22
C ASP A 107 15.07 3.70 9.38
N SER A 108 14.72 2.45 9.10
CA SER A 108 13.34 1.96 9.20
C SER A 108 12.68 2.25 10.56
N PRO A 109 13.30 1.99 11.73
CA PRO A 109 12.66 2.29 13.03
C PRO A 109 12.38 3.78 13.22
N LYS A 110 13.30 4.65 12.78
CA LYS A 110 13.16 6.11 12.85
C LYS A 110 12.02 6.60 11.97
N ILE A 111 11.94 6.12 10.73
CA ILE A 111 10.86 6.46 9.80
C ILE A 111 9.51 6.02 10.36
N ILE A 112 9.39 4.78 10.84
CA ILE A 112 8.14 4.27 11.42
C ILE A 112 7.70 5.10 12.63
N ASN A 113 8.62 5.46 13.53
CA ASN A 113 8.30 6.30 14.68
C ASN A 113 7.75 7.67 14.26
N ILE A 114 8.33 8.29 13.23
CA ILE A 114 7.83 9.56 12.68
C ILE A 114 6.44 9.36 12.08
N LEU A 115 6.25 8.38 11.20
CA LEU A 115 4.96 8.12 10.57
C LEU A 115 3.86 7.86 11.61
N GLN A 116 4.14 7.04 12.64
CA GLN A 116 3.17 6.69 13.67
C GLN A 116 2.84 7.84 14.64
N SER A 117 3.64 8.91 14.65
CA SER A 117 3.32 10.14 15.39
C SER A 117 2.23 10.98 14.69
N HIS A 118 1.99 10.75 13.39
CA HIS A 118 0.93 11.39 12.62
C HIS A 118 -0.34 10.54 12.63
N LEU A 119 -1.51 11.18 12.72
CA LEU A 119 -2.79 10.47 12.73
C LEU A 119 -2.99 9.60 11.48
N SER A 120 -2.62 10.11 10.31
CA SER A 120 -2.70 9.39 9.02
C SER A 120 -1.68 8.25 8.89
N GLY A 121 -0.60 8.28 9.67
CA GLY A 121 0.47 7.29 9.65
C GLY A 121 0.47 6.35 10.86
N LYS A 122 -0.53 6.43 11.75
CA LYS A 122 -0.62 5.64 13.00
C LYS A 122 -0.44 4.13 12.80
N ASN A 123 -0.88 3.61 11.67
CA ASN A 123 -0.80 2.19 11.33
C ASN A 123 0.40 1.87 10.40
N ALA A 124 1.33 2.79 10.19
CA ALA A 124 2.50 2.55 9.34
C ALA A 124 3.31 1.36 9.85
N SER A 125 3.75 0.52 8.93
CA SER A 125 4.47 -0.71 9.23
C SER A 125 5.52 -0.99 8.16
N VAL A 126 6.54 -1.77 8.55
CA VAL A 126 7.48 -2.35 7.59
C VAL A 126 6.80 -3.54 6.94
N ILE A 127 6.51 -3.43 5.64
CA ILE A 127 5.77 -4.46 4.91
C ILE A 127 6.65 -5.48 4.20
N GLY A 128 7.95 -5.22 4.05
CA GLY A 128 8.81 -6.06 3.24
C GLY A 128 10.20 -5.48 3.07
N LYS A 129 10.94 -6.05 2.12
CA LYS A 129 12.31 -5.62 1.80
C LYS A 129 12.58 -5.71 0.31
N ILE A 130 13.49 -4.86 -0.15
CA ILE A 130 14.09 -4.98 -1.47
C ILE A 130 15.07 -6.15 -1.45
N ASN A 131 14.96 -7.04 -2.44
CA ASN A 131 15.88 -8.14 -2.66
C ASN A 131 16.90 -7.75 -3.73
N GLY A 132 18.03 -8.47 -3.83
CA GLY A 132 19.08 -8.17 -4.80
C GLY A 132 18.60 -8.06 -6.27
N LYS A 133 19.42 -7.40 -7.10
CA LYS A 133 19.19 -7.27 -8.55
C LYS A 133 18.98 -8.65 -9.19
N GLY A 134 17.91 -8.79 -9.97
CA GLY A 134 17.51 -10.07 -10.56
C GLY A 134 16.36 -9.92 -11.55
N ASN A 135 15.43 -10.88 -11.53
CA ASN A 135 14.29 -10.96 -12.46
C ASN A 135 13.09 -10.06 -12.09
N GLY A 136 13.28 -9.05 -11.22
CA GLY A 136 12.23 -8.08 -10.86
C GLY A 136 10.99 -8.68 -10.21
N ARG A 137 11.07 -9.90 -9.67
CA ARG A 137 9.90 -10.59 -9.12
C ARG A 137 9.52 -10.00 -7.76
N ILE A 138 8.24 -9.72 -7.61
CA ILE A 138 7.63 -9.31 -6.35
C ILE A 138 6.92 -10.54 -5.77
N ILE A 139 7.33 -10.95 -4.58
CA ILE A 139 6.83 -12.13 -3.90
C ILE A 139 6.02 -11.70 -2.67
N ILE A 140 4.79 -12.17 -2.58
CA ILE A 140 3.97 -12.05 -1.39
C ILE A 140 4.16 -13.31 -0.55
N VAL A 141 4.66 -13.13 0.68
CA VAL A 141 4.67 -14.16 1.72
C VAL A 141 3.33 -14.09 2.45
N THR A 142 2.51 -15.13 2.26
CA THR A 142 1.15 -15.15 2.76
C THR A 142 1.08 -15.43 4.26
N SER A 143 -0.08 -15.17 4.85
CA SER A 143 -0.36 -15.46 6.25
C SER A 143 -0.04 -16.90 6.69
N GLY A 144 -0.16 -17.87 5.77
CA GLY A 144 0.15 -19.29 5.99
C GLY A 144 1.59 -19.70 5.67
N ARG A 145 2.52 -18.74 5.48
CA ARG A 145 3.90 -18.94 5.00
C ARG A 145 3.99 -19.48 3.56
N GLY A 146 2.90 -19.43 2.80
CA GLY A 146 2.93 -19.67 1.36
C GLY A 146 3.63 -18.51 0.65
N ARG A 147 4.03 -18.73 -0.61
CA ARG A 147 4.61 -17.69 -1.46
C ARG A 147 3.83 -17.62 -2.76
N ARG A 148 3.40 -16.41 -3.16
CA ARG A 148 2.82 -16.16 -4.47
C ARG A 148 3.53 -14.99 -5.15
N ILE A 149 3.51 -14.98 -6.47
CA ILE A 149 3.96 -13.82 -7.24
C ILE A 149 2.86 -12.75 -7.16
N LEU A 150 3.25 -11.49 -6.98
CA LEU A 150 2.34 -10.37 -7.16
C LEU A 150 2.28 -10.05 -8.65
N ASP A 151 1.17 -10.37 -9.30
CA ASP A 151 0.98 -10.09 -10.72
C ASP A 151 0.68 -8.60 -10.96
N LEU A 152 0.85 -8.16 -12.20
CA LEU A 152 0.39 -6.83 -12.60
C LEU A 152 -1.16 -6.81 -12.59
N PRO A 153 -1.80 -5.73 -12.13
CA PRO A 153 -3.25 -5.59 -12.25
C PRO A 153 -3.67 -5.71 -13.71
N SER A 154 -4.63 -6.58 -14.00
CA SER A 154 -5.26 -6.66 -15.31
C SER A 154 -6.36 -5.59 -15.44
N GLY A 155 -6.04 -4.50 -16.15
CA GLY A 155 -7.00 -3.44 -16.46
C GLY A 155 -7.35 -2.52 -15.29
N ILE A 156 -8.42 -1.74 -15.46
CA ILE A 156 -8.91 -0.78 -14.46
C ILE A 156 -9.91 -1.51 -13.55
N GLN A 157 -9.58 -1.67 -12.26
CA GLN A 157 -10.49 -2.32 -11.30
C GLN A 157 -11.82 -1.58 -11.16
N LEU A 158 -11.78 -0.24 -11.13
CA LEU A 158 -12.97 0.59 -10.93
C LEU A 158 -12.90 1.85 -11.80
N PRO A 159 -13.84 2.06 -12.74
CA PRO A 159 -13.87 3.29 -13.53
C PRO A 159 -14.24 4.48 -12.62
N ARG A 160 -13.63 5.64 -12.88
CA ARG A 160 -13.83 6.91 -12.15
C ARG A 160 -13.58 6.81 -10.64
N ILE A 161 -12.54 6.07 -10.25
CA ILE A 161 -12.24 5.81 -8.84
C ILE A 161 -11.61 7.01 -8.14
N CYS A 162 -10.78 7.79 -8.86
CA CYS A 162 -10.17 9.05 -8.46
C CYS A 162 -10.69 10.16 -9.37
#